data_AF-A0A1V4HSK8-F1
#
_entry.id   AF-A0A1V4HSK8-F1
#
_cell.length_a   1.000
_cell.length_b   1.000
_cell.length_c   1.000
_cell.angle_alpha   90.00
_cell.angle_beta   90.00
_cell.angle_gamma   90.00
#
_symmetry.space_group_name_H-M   'P 1'
#
loop_
_entity.id
_entity.type
_entity.pdbx_description
1 polymer ?
#
loop_
_entity_poly.entity_id
_entity_poly.type
_entity_poly.pdbx_seq_one_letter_code
_entity_poly.pdbx_strand_id
1 'polypeptide(L)' 'MYNLYINKTEGKIEIKPLRKVFQNLSSTITEEVTRYNEVYYFCTKKKPLVEFAEQKKQEWIIELENELIKLKNIQIT' A
#
# COMPACT_ATOMS: atom_id res chain seq x y z
N MET A 1 -2.59 -13.69 10.75
CA MET A 1 -3.16 -12.69 9.81
C MET A 1 -2.42 -11.39 9.98
N TYR A 2 -2.25 -10.67 8.89
CA TYR A 2 -1.50 -9.43 8.83
C TYR A 2 -2.33 -8.36 8.14
N ASN A 3 -2.08 -7.11 8.50
CA ASN A 3 -2.58 -5.96 7.80
C ASN A 3 -1.43 -5.16 7.21
N LEU A 4 -1.65 -4.64 6.01
CA LEU A 4 -0.82 -3.65 5.36
C LEU A 4 -1.56 -2.31 5.43
N TYR A 5 -0.88 -1.29 5.91
CA TYR A 5 -1.28 0.11 5.81
C TYR A 5 -0.46 0.78 4.72
N ILE A 6 -1.11 1.40 3.75
CA ILE A 6 -0.47 2.25 2.74
C ILE A 6 -1.12 3.62 2.72
N ASN A 7 -0.30 4.67 2.76
CA ASN A 7 -0.74 6.05 2.62
C ASN A 7 0.32 6.80 1.80
N LYS A 8 -0.03 7.10 0.55
CA LYS A 8 0.85 7.77 -0.40
C LYS A 8 1.15 9.21 0.02
N THR A 9 0.14 9.94 0.48
CA THR A 9 0.27 11.34 0.94
C THR A 9 1.26 11.47 2.10
N GLU A 10 1.28 10.50 3.01
CA GLU A 10 2.24 10.44 4.12
C GLU A 10 3.56 9.74 3.77
N GLY A 11 3.68 9.12 2.58
CA GLY A 11 4.82 8.29 2.21
C GLY A 11 5.00 7.06 3.10
N LYS A 12 3.91 6.49 3.64
CA LYS A 12 3.97 5.38 4.60
C LYS A 12 3.46 4.08 4.01
N ILE A 13 4.23 3.02 4.23
CA ILE A 13 3.90 1.63 3.95
C ILE A 13 4.30 0.82 5.18
N GLU A 14 3.35 0.14 5.83
CA GLU A 14 3.60 -0.57 7.07
C GLU A 14 2.82 -1.89 7.14
N ILE A 15 3.51 -2.98 7.47
CA ILE A 15 2.90 -4.29 7.67
C ILE A 15 2.92 -4.63 9.16
N LYS A 16 1.75 -4.91 9.73
CA LYS A 16 1.56 -5.24 11.14
C LYS A 16 0.74 -6.53 11.30
N PRO A 17 0.85 -7.23 12.44
CA PRO A 17 -0.12 -8.25 12.81
C PRO A 17 -1.53 -7.65 12.87
N LEU A 18 -2.52 -8.41 12.40
CA LEU A 18 -3.92 -7.96 12.39
C LEU A 18 -4.37 -7.56 13.81
N ARG A 19 -4.81 -6.32 13.98
CA ARG A 19 -5.28 -5.79 15.28
C ARG A 19 -6.61 -6.42 15.69
N LYS A 20 -6.86 -6.48 17.01
CA LYS A 20 -8.11 -7.03 17.58
C LYS A 20 -9.38 -6.40 17.01
N VAL A 21 -9.34 -5.10 16.70
CA VAL A 21 -10.46 -4.36 16.08
C VAL A 21 -10.91 -4.94 14.73
N PHE A 22 -10.06 -5.71 14.05
CA PHE A 22 -10.37 -6.36 12.77
C PHE A 22 -10.64 -7.86 12.92
N GLN A 23 -10.77 -8.40 14.14
CA GLN A 23 -11.00 -9.83 14.36
C GLN A 23 -12.33 -10.33 13.75
N ASN A 24 -13.34 -9.46 13.69
CA ASN A 24 -14.63 -9.79 13.07
C ASN A 24 -14.54 -10.03 11.56
N LEU A 25 -13.42 -9.62 10.93
CA LEU A 25 -13.16 -9.81 9.50
C LEU A 25 -12.33 -11.07 9.21
N SER A 26 -12.02 -11.87 10.24
CA SER A 26 -11.18 -13.06 10.11
C SER A 26 -11.70 -14.07 9.09
N SER A 27 -13.02 -14.22 8.95
CA SER A 27 -13.66 -15.13 7.99
C SER A 27 -13.55 -14.66 6.54
N THR A 28 -13.28 -13.38 6.29
CA THR A 28 -13.16 -12.80 4.94
C THR A 28 -11.72 -12.66 4.47
N ILE A 29 -10.74 -12.92 5.34
CA ILE A 29 -9.31 -12.76 5.01
C ILE A 29 -8.79 -14.07 4.41
N THR A 30 -8.36 -13.99 3.15
CA THR A 30 -7.85 -15.12 2.37
C THR A 30 -6.31 -15.15 2.35
N GLU A 31 -5.74 -16.14 1.65
CA GLU A 31 -4.30 -16.17 1.35
C GLU A 31 -3.86 -15.10 0.33
N GLU A 32 -4.81 -14.43 -0.30
CA GLU A 32 -4.57 -13.36 -1.25
C GLU A 32 -4.69 -11.99 -0.57
N VAL A 33 -4.08 -10.97 -1.18
CA VAL A 33 -4.14 -9.60 -0.68
C VAL A 33 -5.54 -9.04 -0.94
N THR A 34 -6.32 -8.86 0.13
CA THR A 34 -7.67 -8.34 0.06
C THR A 34 -7.69 -6.89 0.52
N ARG A 35 -8.28 -6.00 -0.28
CA ARG A 35 -8.48 -4.60 0.10
C ARG A 35 -9.64 -4.45 1.07
N TYR A 36 -9.43 -3.79 2.21
CA TYR A 36 -10.48 -3.46 3.16
C TYR A 36 -11.04 -2.06 2.94
N ASN A 37 -10.16 -1.08 2.78
CA ASN A 37 -10.52 0.29 2.44
C ASN A 37 -9.41 0.94 1.60
N GLU A 38 -9.36 2.26 1.55
CA GLU A 38 -8.34 2.98 0.77
C GLU A 38 -6.92 2.80 1.28
N VAL A 39 -6.74 2.59 2.58
CA VAL A 39 -5.42 2.56 3.22
C VAL A 39 -5.05 1.20 3.80
N TYR A 40 -6.02 0.32 4.04
CA TYR A 40 -5.80 -1.00 4.66
C TYR A 40 -6.07 -2.17 3.72
N TYR A 41 -5.15 -3.13 3.77
CA TYR A 41 -5.19 -4.40 3.06
C TYR A 41 -4.90 -5.53 4.05
N PHE A 42 -5.46 -6.72 3.81
CA PHE A 42 -5.32 -7.88 4.68
C PHE A 42 -4.88 -9.11 3.90
N CYS A 43 -4.17 -10.00 4.60
CA CYS A 43 -3.80 -11.32 4.11
C CYS A 43 -3.54 -12.26 5.29
N THR A 44 -3.78 -13.55 5.13
CA THR A 44 -3.39 -14.54 6.15
C THR A 44 -1.86 -14.63 6.28
N LYS A 45 -1.13 -14.48 5.17
CA LYS A 45 0.33 -14.59 5.06
C LYS A 45 0.99 -13.21 4.93
N LYS A 46 2.22 -13.07 5.45
CA LYS A 46 2.98 -11.81 5.38
C LYS A 46 3.58 -11.56 3.99
N LYS A 47 4.09 -12.62 3.35
CA LYS A 47 4.83 -12.53 2.08
C LYS A 47 4.03 -11.84 0.95
N PRO A 48 2.75 -12.19 0.70
CA PRO A 48 1.96 -11.50 -0.34
C PRO A 48 1.80 -9.99 -0.07
N LEU A 49 1.69 -9.58 1.20
CA LEU A 49 1.62 -8.16 1.55
C LEU A 49 2.93 -7.43 1.30
N VAL A 50 4.08 -8.09 1.49
CA VAL A 50 5.39 -7.51 1.20
C VAL A 50 5.55 -7.30 -0.30
N GLU A 51 5.26 -8.32 -1.10
CA GLU A 51 5.35 -8.25 -2.56
C GLU A 51 4.43 -7.15 -3.12
N PHE A 52 3.19 -7.08 -2.64
CA PHE A 52 2.26 -6.01 -3.00
C PHE A 52 2.75 -4.62 -2.57
N ALA A 53 3.30 -4.50 -1.36
CA ALA A 53 3.86 -3.25 -0.86
C ALA A 53 5.07 -2.76 -1.69
N GLU A 54 5.95 -3.68 -2.12
CA GLU A 54 7.08 -3.36 -2.99
C GLU A 54 6.60 -2.88 -4.37
N GLN A 55 5.62 -3.56 -4.96
CA GLN A 55 5.00 -3.12 -6.21
C GLN A 55 4.42 -1.70 -6.09
N LYS A 56 3.63 -1.43 -5.04
CA LYS A 56 3.07 -0.09 -4.79
C LYS A 56 4.14 0.97 -4.60
N LYS A 57 5.22 0.65 -3.90
CA LYS A 57 6.35 1.56 -3.74
C LYS A 57 6.98 1.92 -5.09
N GLN A 58 7.20 0.94 -5.96
CA GLN A 58 7.77 1.19 -7.29
C GLN A 58 6.83 2.02 -8.18
N GLU A 59 5.53 1.73 -8.17
CA GLU A 59 4.53 2.54 -8.88
C GLU A 59 4.58 4.01 -8.44
N TRP A 60 4.67 4.27 -7.12
CA TRP A 60 4.73 5.63 -6.59
C TRP A 60 6.02 6.35 -6.99
N ILE A 61 7.16 5.65 -6.99
CA ILE A 61 8.45 6.23 -7.42
C ILE A 61 8.35 6.68 -8.86
N ILE A 62 7.89 5.80 -9.76
CA ILE A 62 7.76 6.10 -11.19
C ILE A 62 6.82 7.28 -11.42
N GLU A 63 5.68 7.32 -10.73
CA GLU A 63 4.73 8.43 -10.84
C GLU A 63 5.34 9.77 -10.42
N LEU A 64 6.01 9.80 -9.26
CA LEU A 64 6.64 11.02 -8.73
C LEU A 64 7.84 11.47 -9.57
N GLU A 65 8.63 10.53 -10.13
CA GLU A 65 9.70 10.85 -11.07
C GLU A 65 9.15 11.52 -12.34
N ASN A 66 8.05 11.02 -12.87
CA ASN A 66 7.37 11.62 -14.02
C ASN A 66 6.81 13.01 -13.71
N GLU A 67 6.21 13.20 -12.54
CA GLU A 67 5.77 14.51 -12.07
C GLU A 67 6.94 15.49 -11.94
N LEU A 68 8.05 15.04 -11.36
CA LEU A 68 9.26 15.85 -11.23
C LEU A 68 9.82 16.26 -12.59
N ILE A 69 9.83 15.37 -13.58
CA ILE A 69 10.25 15.68 -14.96
C ILE A 69 9.36 16.77 -15.56
N LYS A 70 8.04 16.68 -15.40
CA LYS A 70 7.11 17.71 -15.88
C LYS A 70 7.39 19.06 -15.23
N LEU A 71 7.60 19.08 -13.91
CA LEU A 71 7.91 20.31 -13.17
C LEU A 71 9.25 20.92 -13.61
N LYS A 72 10.27 20.11 -13.87
CA LYS A 72 11.58 20.57 -14.36
C LYS A 72 11.53 21.19 -15.76
N ASN A 73 10.55 20.78 -16.58
CA ASN A 73 10.38 21.26 -17.95
C ASN A 73 9.39 22.43 -18.08
N ILE A 74 8.95 23.03 -16.97
CA ILE A 74 8.08 24.21 -17.00
C ILE A 74 8.82 25.36 -17.70
N GLN A 75 8.26 25.83 -18.81
CA GLN A 75 8.71 27.03 -19.49
C GLN A 75 8.03 28.25 -18.87
N ILE A 76 8.83 29.26 -18.53
CA ILE A 76 8.32 30.57 -18.10
C ILE A 76 8.34 31.45 -19.35
N THR A 77 7.16 31.89 -19.78
CA THR A 77 6.94 32.78 -20.92
C THR A 77 6.26 34.07 -20.48
#